data_AF-A0A1I6BDX3-F1
#
_entry.id   AF-A0A1I6BDX3-F1
#
_cell.length_a   1.000
_cell.length_b   1.000
_cell.length_c   1.000
_cell.angle_alpha   90.00
_cell.angle_beta   90.00
_cell.angle_gamma   90.00
#
_symmetry.space_group_name_H-M   'P 1'
#
loop_
_entity.id
_entity.type
_entity.pdbx_description
1 polymer ?
#
loop_
_entity_poly.entity_id
_entity_poly.type
_entity_poly.pdbx_seq_one_letter_code
_entity_poly.pdbx_strand_id
1 'polypeptide(L)'
;MSAQSAAPLAARSAGACPVCRHEKAGHDAIADRFCSATAAGGFRRACACAAGSRETTEEDGNMTSELSFVSRYDQRLALVRDVLAQDTGLTEAACQALAARLLHVLDEAPERLRR
;
A
#
# COMPACT_ATOMS: atom_id res chain seq x y z
N MET A 1 -46.43 -11.15 28.65
CA MET A 1 -46.85 -10.74 27.29
C MET A 1 -46.12 -9.45 26.99
N SER A 2 -44.87 -9.51 26.49
CA SER A 2 -44.49 -9.59 25.06
C SER A 2 -44.85 -8.30 24.32
N ALA A 3 -43.97 -7.57 23.63
CA ALA A 3 -42.55 -7.71 23.33
C ALA A 3 -42.01 -6.30 22.96
N GLN A 4 -40.75 -6.03 23.27
CA GLN A 4 -40.05 -4.82 22.83
C GLN A 4 -39.74 -4.95 21.32
N SER A 5 -40.20 -3.98 20.53
CA SER A 5 -39.91 -3.90 19.10
C SER A 5 -38.44 -3.59 18.87
N ALA A 6 -37.71 -4.57 18.35
CA ALA A 6 -36.37 -4.41 17.81
C ALA A 6 -36.43 -3.48 16.59
N ALA A 7 -35.60 -2.44 16.60
CA ALA A 7 -35.30 -1.65 15.42
C ALA A 7 -34.77 -2.55 14.29
N PRO A 8 -35.15 -2.33 13.02
CA PRO A 8 -34.65 -3.15 11.94
C PRO A 8 -33.14 -2.91 11.81
N LEU A 9 -32.36 -3.99 11.98
CA LEU A 9 -30.98 -4.01 11.50
C LEU A 9 -31.02 -3.62 10.03
N ALA A 10 -30.42 -2.47 9.71
CA ALA A 10 -30.23 -2.01 8.35
C ALA A 10 -29.72 -3.19 7.49
N ALA A 11 -30.56 -3.61 6.54
CA ALA A 11 -30.18 -4.56 5.51
C ALA A 11 -28.99 -3.93 4.78
N ARG A 12 -27.77 -4.42 5.04
CA ARG A 12 -26.63 -4.13 4.18
C ARG A 12 -27.02 -4.65 2.80
N SER A 13 -27.24 -3.73 1.87
CA SER A 13 -27.65 -4.00 0.50
C SER A 13 -26.85 -5.17 -0.08
N ALA A 14 -27.47 -6.03 -0.88
CA ALA A 14 -26.88 -7.23 -1.47
C ALA A 14 -25.64 -7.00 -2.37
N GLY A 15 -25.15 -5.76 -2.46
CA GLY A 15 -23.91 -5.34 -3.14
C GLY A 15 -22.86 -4.69 -2.23
N ALA A 16 -23.06 -4.65 -0.91
CA ALA A 16 -22.08 -4.09 0.02
C ALA A 16 -21.04 -5.14 0.43
N CYS A 17 -19.75 -4.78 0.42
CA CYS A 17 -18.71 -5.64 0.97
C CYS A 17 -18.81 -5.67 2.50
N PRO A 18 -18.70 -6.84 3.16
CA PRO A 18 -18.74 -6.91 4.62
C PRO A 18 -17.52 -6.26 5.29
N VAL A 19 -16.40 -6.15 4.57
CA VAL A 19 -15.08 -5.72 5.08
C VAL A 19 -14.80 -4.24 4.89
N CYS A 20 -15.24 -3.65 3.78
CA CYS A 20 -14.99 -2.25 3.45
C CYS A 20 -16.29 -1.44 3.35
N ARG A 21 -16.14 -0.11 3.26
CA ARG A 21 -17.26 0.83 3.26
C ARG A 21 -17.77 1.18 1.85
N HIS A 22 -17.00 0.85 0.82
CA HIS A 22 -17.38 1.08 -0.57
C HIS A 22 -18.14 -0.12 -1.15
N GLU A 23 -18.77 0.10 -2.31
CA GLU A 23 -19.53 -0.94 -2.99
C GLU A 23 -18.64 -2.09 -3.48
N LYS A 24 -19.21 -3.30 -3.50
CA LYS A 24 -18.53 -4.49 -4.00
C LYS A 24 -18.30 -4.42 -5.52
N ALA A 25 -19.13 -3.69 -6.26
CA ALA A 25 -18.97 -3.50 -7.69
C ALA A 25 -17.63 -2.82 -8.07
N GLY A 26 -17.03 -2.06 -7.15
CA GLY A 26 -15.70 -1.45 -7.35
C GLY A 26 -14.52 -2.41 -7.12
N HIS A 27 -14.77 -3.68 -6.80
CA HIS A 27 -13.71 -4.65 -6.58
C HIS A 27 -13.10 -5.11 -7.90
N ASP A 28 -11.76 -5.20 -7.93
CA ASP A 28 -11.07 -6.08 -8.85
C ASP A 28 -10.92 -7.50 -8.25
N ALA A 29 -10.37 -8.42 -9.03
CA ALA A 29 -10.16 -9.81 -8.60
C ALA A 29 -9.27 -9.94 -7.35
N ILE A 30 -8.38 -8.97 -7.10
CA ILE A 30 -7.51 -8.96 -5.92
C ILE A 30 -8.30 -8.50 -4.70
N ALA A 31 -9.08 -7.43 -4.83
CA ALA A 31 -9.96 -6.90 -3.79
C ALA A 31 -10.99 -7.94 -3.34
N ASP A 32 -11.57 -8.70 -4.28
CA ASP A 32 -12.50 -9.78 -3.97
C ASP A 32 -11.87 -10.89 -3.13
N ARG A 33 -10.69 -11.37 -3.52
CA ARG A 33 -9.97 -12.41 -2.77
C ARG A 33 -9.58 -11.92 -1.38
N PHE A 34 -9.06 -10.71 -1.28
CA PHE A 34 -8.62 -10.13 -0.01
C PHE A 34 -9.78 -9.94 0.96
N CYS A 35 -10.91 -9.37 0.50
CA CYS A 35 -12.07 -9.13 1.35
C CYS A 35 -12.74 -10.44 1.76
N SER A 36 -12.83 -11.43 0.86
CA SER A 36 -13.34 -12.76 1.20
C SER A 36 -12.51 -13.42 2.31
N ALA A 37 -11.18 -13.44 2.17
CA ALA A 37 -10.29 -14.00 3.19
C ALA A 37 -10.34 -13.24 4.52
N THR A 38 -10.48 -11.90 4.46
CA THR A 38 -10.59 -11.05 5.66
C THR A 38 -11.88 -11.32 6.42
N ALA A 39 -13.00 -11.48 5.70
CA ALA A 39 -14.28 -11.85 6.29
C ALA A 39 -14.24 -13.26 6.91
N ALA A 40 -13.69 -14.24 6.18
CA ALA A 40 -13.58 -15.62 6.66
C ALA A 40 -12.69 -15.74 7.91
N GLY A 41 -11.62 -14.95 7.99
CA GLY A 41 -10.72 -14.92 9.14
C GLY A 41 -11.16 -14.03 10.30
N GLY A 42 -12.25 -13.27 10.16
CA GLY A 42 -12.73 -12.35 11.20
C GLY A 42 -11.74 -11.21 11.53
N PHE A 43 -10.82 -10.88 10.62
CA PHE A 43 -9.80 -9.87 10.88
C PHE A 43 -10.39 -8.46 10.85
N ARG A 44 -10.14 -7.68 11.90
CA ARG A 44 -10.48 -6.25 11.96
C ARG A 44 -9.30 -5.41 11.44
N ARG A 45 -9.19 -5.27 10.12
CA ARG A 45 -8.17 -4.47 9.42
C ARG A 45 -8.80 -3.61 8.34
N ALA A 46 -8.18 -2.45 8.03
CA ALA A 46 -8.62 -1.62 6.91
C ALA A 46 -8.43 -2.38 5.58
N CYS A 47 -9.33 -2.18 4.60
CA CYS A 47 -9.18 -2.81 3.29
C CYS A 47 -8.15 -2.04 2.44
N ALA A 48 -7.39 -2.78 1.64
CA ALA A 48 -6.36 -2.25 0.73
C ALA A 48 -6.89 -2.07 -0.71
N CYS A 49 -8.21 -2.07 -0.88
CA CYS A 49 -8.86 -2.07 -2.18
C CYS A 49 -8.78 -0.67 -2.81
N ALA A 50 -8.40 -0.59 -4.09
CA ALA A 50 -8.24 0.69 -4.80
C ALA A 50 -9.55 1.49 -4.95
N ALA A 51 -10.71 0.87 -4.78
CA ALA A 51 -11.99 1.56 -4.76
C ALA A 51 -12.15 2.50 -3.56
N GLY A 52 -11.55 2.18 -2.41
CA GLY A 52 -11.59 3.05 -1.23
C GLY A 52 -10.84 4.37 -1.38
N SER A 53 -9.95 4.47 -2.37
CA SER A 53 -9.20 5.67 -2.71
C SER A 53 -9.80 6.47 -3.87
N ARG A 54 -10.97 6.07 -4.41
CA ARG A 54 -11.60 6.70 -5.58
C ARG A 54 -12.86 7.53 -5.28
N GLU A 55 -13.32 7.59 -4.03
CA GLU A 55 -14.40 8.51 -3.67
C GLU A 55 -13.83 9.94 -3.59
N THR A 56 -14.40 10.81 -4.45
CA THR A 56 -14.02 12.20 -4.78
C THR A 56 -12.85 12.38 -5.75
N THR A 57 -13.14 12.27 -7.05
CA THR A 57 -12.53 13.19 -8.02
C THR A 57 -13.64 13.59 -9.00
N GLU A 58 -14.47 14.54 -8.58
CA GLU A 58 -15.11 15.42 -9.55
C GLU A 58 -13.99 16.19 -10.25
N GLU A 59 -14.05 16.18 -11.57
CA GLU A 59 -13.06 16.73 -12.49
C GLU A 59 -12.91 18.23 -12.26
N ASP A 60 -11.79 18.63 -11.67
CA ASP A 60 -11.38 20.03 -11.67
C ASP A 60 -9.90 20.15 -12.02
N GLY A 61 -9.66 20.80 -13.16
CA GLY A 61 -8.50 21.66 -13.42
C GLY A 61 -7.09 21.06 -13.36
N ASN A 62 -6.54 20.76 -14.54
CA ASN A 62 -5.14 21.02 -14.87
C ASN A 62 -4.06 20.37 -13.97
N MET A 63 -3.81 19.08 -14.14
CA MET A 63 -2.49 18.50 -13.85
C MET A 63 -2.05 17.57 -14.97
N THR A 64 -1.46 18.14 -16.02
CA THR A 64 -0.41 17.42 -16.76
C THR A 64 0.86 17.44 -15.93
N SER A 65 0.84 16.79 -14.75
CA SER A 65 2.07 16.42 -14.07
C SER A 65 2.63 15.22 -14.82
N GLU A 66 3.69 15.44 -15.60
CA GLU A 66 4.44 14.38 -16.26
C GLU A 66 4.85 13.36 -15.19
N LEU A 67 4.19 12.20 -15.18
CA LEU A 67 4.42 11.15 -14.19
C LEU A 67 5.76 10.48 -14.52
N SER A 68 6.86 11.04 -14.03
CA SER A 68 8.16 10.39 -14.11
C SER A 68 8.15 9.18 -13.18
N PHE A 69 8.14 7.99 -13.77
CA PHE A 69 8.33 6.76 -13.00
C PHE A 69 9.75 6.77 -12.43
N VAL A 70 9.86 6.96 -11.11
CA VAL A 70 11.12 6.82 -10.39
C VAL A 70 11.07 5.52 -9.61
N SER A 71 12.00 4.60 -9.89
CA SER A 71 12.12 3.37 -9.12
C SER A 71 12.43 3.70 -7.66
N ARG A 72 11.72 3.06 -6.72
CA ARG A 72 12.03 3.18 -5.28
C ARG A 72 13.46 2.74 -4.96
N TYR A 73 14.01 1.81 -5.76
CA TYR A 73 15.40 1.40 -5.63
C TYR A 73 16.35 2.55 -5.93
N ASP A 74 16.12 3.29 -7.02
CA ASP A 74 16.96 4.42 -7.42
C ASP A 74 16.89 5.55 -6.38
N GLN A 75 15.71 5.80 -5.80
CA GLN A 75 15.55 6.76 -4.69
C GLN A 75 16.38 6.35 -3.47
N ARG A 76 16.32 5.08 -3.06
CA ARG A 76 17.12 4.55 -1.93
C ARG A 76 18.62 4.66 -2.23
N LEU A 77 19.01 4.36 -3.47
CA LEU A 77 20.40 4.40 -3.89
C LEU A 77 20.96 5.83 -3.85
N ALA A 78 20.19 6.80 -4.35
CA ALA A 78 20.54 8.22 -4.26
C ALA A 78 20.70 8.68 -2.81
N LEU A 79 19.74 8.37 -1.94
CA LEU A 79 19.80 8.71 -0.51
C LEU A 79 21.06 8.17 0.17
N VAL A 80 21.37 6.88 -0.01
CA VAL A 80 22.55 6.27 0.61
C VAL A 80 23.84 6.86 0.03
N ARG A 81 23.91 7.06 -1.29
CA ARG A 81 25.07 7.68 -1.94
C ARG A 81 25.32 9.08 -1.40
N ASP A 82 24.27 9.89 -1.24
CA ASP A 82 24.39 11.27 -0.79
C ASP A 82 24.92 11.35 0.65
N VAL A 83 24.49 10.42 1.53
CA VAL A 83 25.06 10.28 2.89
C VAL A 83 26.54 9.87 2.82
N LEU A 84 26.89 8.88 2.01
CA LEU A 84 28.27 8.44 1.87
C LEU A 84 29.17 9.58 1.35
N ALA A 85 28.69 10.34 0.37
CA ALA A 85 29.43 11.46 -0.20
C ALA A 85 29.71 12.57 0.82
N GLN A 86 28.80 12.79 1.79
CA GLN A 86 28.97 13.80 2.84
C GLN A 86 30.09 13.44 3.83
N ASP A 87 30.19 12.17 4.23
CA ASP A 87 30.99 11.79 5.40
C ASP A 87 32.30 11.06 5.08
N THR A 88 32.47 10.55 3.86
CA THR A 88 33.58 9.60 3.57
C THR A 88 34.68 10.15 2.67
N GLY A 89 34.45 11.29 1.99
CA GLY A 89 35.40 11.85 1.01
C GLY A 89 35.64 10.94 -0.20
N LEU A 90 34.82 9.91 -0.39
CA LEU A 90 34.90 8.98 -1.51
C LEU A 90 34.47 9.66 -2.82
N THR A 91 34.96 9.12 -3.95
CA THR A 91 34.51 9.56 -5.27
C THR A 91 33.05 9.17 -5.50
N GLU A 92 32.35 9.90 -6.37
CA GLU A 92 30.94 9.62 -6.69
C GLU A 92 30.72 8.17 -7.14
N ALA A 93 31.61 7.66 -8.00
CA ALA A 93 31.57 6.26 -8.45
C ALA A 93 31.77 5.26 -7.30
N ALA A 94 32.64 5.58 -6.34
CA ALA A 94 32.86 4.74 -5.16
C ALA A 94 31.65 4.77 -4.21
N CYS A 95 31.06 5.95 -3.98
CA CYS A 95 29.81 6.11 -3.22
C CYS A 95 28.66 5.33 -3.87
N GLN A 96 28.50 5.43 -5.19
CA GLN A 96 27.49 4.72 -5.96
C GLN A 96 27.65 3.19 -5.81
N ALA A 97 28.87 2.68 -6.01
CA ALA A 97 29.15 1.26 -5.91
C ALA A 97 28.95 0.73 -4.48
N LEU A 98 29.34 1.51 -3.47
CA LEU A 98 29.16 1.13 -2.07
C LEU A 98 27.69 1.17 -1.65
N ALA A 99 26.93 2.19 -2.06
CA ALA A 99 25.50 2.29 -1.80
C ALA A 99 24.73 1.09 -2.34
N ALA A 100 25.02 0.66 -3.58
CA ALA A 100 24.38 -0.51 -4.18
C ALA A 100 24.68 -1.80 -3.38
N ARG A 101 25.95 -1.99 -2.97
CA ARG A 101 26.34 -3.16 -2.16
C ARG A 101 25.68 -3.16 -0.78
N LEU A 102 25.61 -2.01 -0.12
CA LEU A 102 24.97 -1.88 1.19
C LEU A 102 23.48 -2.20 1.11
N LEU A 103 22.77 -1.65 0.13
CA LEU A 103 21.35 -1.93 -0.08
C LEU A 103 21.10 -3.42 -0.36
N HIS A 104 21.93 -4.04 -1.19
CA HIS A 104 21.83 -5.47 -1.46
C HIS A 104 21.99 -6.32 -0.19
N VAL A 105 23.00 -6.01 0.64
CA VAL A 105 23.20 -6.72 1.92
C VAL A 105 22.02 -6.51 2.86
N LEU A 106 21.47 -5.29 2.96
CA LEU A 106 20.32 -5.00 3.81
C LEU A 106 19.05 -5.73 3.34
N ASP A 107 18.88 -5.91 2.04
CA ASP A 107 17.74 -6.61 1.47
C ASP A 107 17.87 -8.15 1.65
N GLU A 108 19.09 -8.70 1.63
CA GLU A 108 19.34 -10.14 1.85
C GLU A 108 19.47 -10.54 3.33
N ALA A 109 19.97 -9.64 4.18
CA ALA A 109 20.29 -9.94 5.58
C ALA A 109 19.10 -10.54 6.36
N PRO A 110 17.85 -10.06 6.21
CA PRO A 110 16.71 -10.65 6.92
C PRO A 110 16.55 -12.15 6.64
N GLU A 111 16.74 -12.59 5.39
CA GLU A 111 16.62 -14.02 5.04
C GLU A 111 17.82 -14.83 5.53
N ARG A 112 19.00 -14.22 5.56
CA ARG A 112 20.24 -14.87 6.04
C ARG A 112 20.28 -15.02 7.57
N LEU A 113 19.71 -14.06 8.30
CA LEU A 113 19.66 -14.02 9.77
C LEU A 113 18.48 -14.80 10.36
N ARG A 114 17.51 -15.21 9.54
CA ARG A 114 16.37 -16.04 9.97
C ARG A 114 16.72 -17.53 10.14
N ARG A 115 17.92 -17.96 9.72
CA ARG A 115 18.43 -19.32 9.88
C ARG A 115 19.17 -19.47 11.21
#